data_AF-K1SUW9-F1
#
_entry.id   AF-K1SUW9-F1
#
_cell.length_a   1.000
_cell.length_b   1.000
_cell.length_c   1.000
_cell.angle_alpha   90.00
_cell.angle_beta   90.00
_cell.angle_gamma   90.00
#
_symmetry.space_group_name_H-M   'P 1'
#
loop_
_entity.id
_entity.type
_entity.pdbx_description
1 polymer ?
#
loop_
_entity_poly.entity_id
_entity_poly.type
_entity_poly.pdbx_seq_one_letter_code
_entity_poly.pdbx_strand_id
1 'polypeptide(L)'
;NKIKELSLKQMTLQSNINGLVKDPNIGNDSIESIVGRMLQAYKQDIKTNYIFKEPMKAYAYYALFQTVQLGNVNTLIFNPRNNKDDVKVFAAVATSWDTYYPGAERGKNLHNIAIEGMKDIRIIENQMAQQQIEASKVSVNGCIELALQDNKGQVRRLSDLKGKVVLLDFHLFASKESTKRIMMLRELYNKYHAAGLEIYQVSVDPDEHFRKTSTAAIPWICVRDEDGIQGKSLAL
;
A
#
# COMPACT_ATOMS: atom_id res chain seq x y z
N ASN A 1 -23.60 23.01 15.90
CA ASN A 1 -22.91 23.47 14.67
C ASN A 1 -22.10 22.29 14.15
N LYS A 2 -22.43 21.80 12.95
CA LYS A 2 -21.86 20.55 12.39
C LYS A 2 -20.35 20.62 12.11
N ILE A 3 -19.82 21.79 11.72
CA ILE A 3 -18.36 21.94 11.52
C ILE A 3 -17.63 21.74 12.85
N LYS A 4 -18.12 22.35 13.93
CA LYS A 4 -17.55 22.17 15.28
C LYS A 4 -17.57 20.70 15.71
N GLU A 5 -18.65 19.98 15.46
CA GLU A 5 -18.74 18.53 15.72
C GLU A 5 -17.69 17.74 14.92
N LEU A 6 -17.52 18.04 13.63
CA LEU A 6 -16.51 17.41 12.77
C LEU A 6 -15.08 17.68 13.25
N SER A 7 -14.77 18.93 13.63
CA SER A 7 -13.47 19.29 14.17
C SER A 7 -13.18 18.56 15.50
N LEU A 8 -14.16 18.49 16.40
CA LEU A 8 -14.04 17.73 17.65
C LEU A 8 -13.77 16.24 17.38
N LYS A 9 -14.54 15.62 16.48
CA LYS A 9 -14.33 14.22 16.07
C LYS A 9 -12.94 13.99 15.49
N GLN A 10 -12.45 14.90 14.64
CA GLN A 10 -11.11 14.83 14.04
C GLN A 10 -10.00 14.94 15.10
N MET A 11 -10.16 15.85 16.06
CA MET A 11 -9.22 15.99 17.18
C MET A 11 -9.19 14.72 18.06
N THR A 12 -10.36 14.13 18.34
CA THR A 12 -10.42 12.85 19.07
C THR A 12 -9.72 11.73 18.31
N LEU A 13 -9.96 11.62 16.99
CA LEU A 13 -9.25 10.67 16.13
C LEU A 13 -7.73 10.86 16.21
N GLN A 14 -7.24 12.09 16.05
CA GLN A 14 -5.80 12.40 16.13
C GLN A 14 -5.21 12.05 17.50
N SER A 15 -5.93 12.39 18.58
CA SER A 15 -5.50 12.09 19.95
C SER A 15 -5.35 10.58 20.17
N ASN A 16 -6.32 9.80 19.70
CA ASN A 16 -6.30 8.34 19.83
C ASN A 16 -5.14 7.72 19.03
N ILE A 17 -4.87 8.22 17.81
CA ILE A 17 -3.72 7.79 17.00
C ILE A 17 -2.40 8.12 17.72
N ASN A 18 -2.27 9.33 18.25
CA ASN A 18 -1.08 9.75 19.00
C ASN A 18 -0.87 8.89 20.26
N GLY A 19 -1.95 8.47 20.92
CA GLY A 19 -1.90 7.57 22.07
C GLY A 19 -1.37 6.19 21.70
N LEU A 20 -1.86 5.61 20.61
CA LEU A 20 -1.41 4.30 20.11
C LEU A 20 0.06 4.28 19.73
N VAL A 21 0.54 5.32 19.03
CA VAL A 21 1.95 5.42 18.60
C VAL A 21 2.91 5.54 19.79
N LYS A 22 2.44 6.06 20.92
CA LYS A 22 3.25 6.20 22.14
C LYS A 22 3.23 4.98 23.04
N ASP A 23 2.36 4.00 22.79
CA ASP A 23 2.24 2.81 23.64
C ASP A 23 3.37 1.82 23.32
N PRO A 24 4.34 1.61 24.23
CA PRO A 24 5.47 0.72 23.98
C PRO A 24 5.07 -0.76 23.96
N ASN A 25 3.85 -1.10 24.38
CA ASN A 25 3.39 -2.49 24.47
C ASN A 25 2.74 -3.00 23.17
N ILE A 26 2.55 -2.13 22.18
CA ILE A 26 1.92 -2.47 20.90
C ILE A 26 2.99 -2.52 19.81
N GLY A 27 3.15 -3.69 19.18
CA GLY A 27 4.04 -3.83 18.02
C GLY A 27 3.56 -3.00 16.81
N ASN A 28 4.49 -2.55 15.97
CA ASN A 28 4.21 -1.66 14.83
C ASN A 28 3.13 -2.19 13.87
N ASP A 29 3.15 -3.48 13.54
CA ASP A 29 2.14 -4.11 12.66
C ASP A 29 0.71 -4.00 13.24
N SER A 30 0.60 -4.08 14.57
CA SER A 30 -0.66 -3.90 15.27
C SER A 30 -1.11 -2.45 15.26
N ILE A 31 -0.18 -1.48 15.36
CA ILE A 31 -0.48 -0.04 15.27
C ILE A 31 -1.08 0.29 13.91
N GLU A 32 -0.47 -0.17 12.81
CA GLU A 32 -0.96 0.12 11.45
C GLU A 32 -2.39 -0.43 11.25
N SER A 33 -2.64 -1.67 11.65
CA SER A 33 -3.97 -2.30 11.57
C SER A 33 -5.02 -1.57 12.41
N ILE A 34 -4.67 -1.15 13.63
CA ILE A 34 -5.59 -0.41 14.51
C ILE A 34 -5.91 0.98 13.92
N VAL A 35 -4.88 1.72 13.48
CA VAL A 35 -5.05 3.03 12.84
C VAL A 35 -5.91 2.90 11.59
N GLY A 36 -5.67 1.88 10.75
CA GLY A 36 -6.49 1.58 9.58
C GLY A 36 -7.97 1.40 9.93
N ARG A 37 -8.28 0.59 10.96
CA ARG A 37 -9.67 0.39 11.43
C ARG A 37 -10.29 1.67 11.98
N MET A 38 -9.54 2.47 12.72
CA MET A 38 -10.03 3.76 13.24
C MET A 38 -10.37 4.73 12.11
N LEU A 39 -9.51 4.83 11.09
CA LEU A 39 -9.76 5.67 9.92
C LEU A 39 -10.99 5.20 9.15
N GLN A 40 -11.16 3.88 8.97
CA GLN A 40 -12.34 3.33 8.31
C GLN A 40 -13.64 3.61 9.08
N ALA A 41 -13.63 3.40 10.40
CA ALA A 41 -14.79 3.71 11.25
C ALA A 41 -15.14 5.21 11.22
N TYR A 42 -14.13 6.07 11.31
CA TYR A 42 -14.29 7.52 11.19
C TYR A 42 -14.88 7.91 9.83
N LYS A 43 -14.29 7.41 8.73
CA LYS A 43 -14.79 7.64 7.36
C LYS A 43 -16.25 7.24 7.23
N GLN A 44 -16.61 6.07 7.73
CA GLN A 44 -17.97 5.56 7.61
C GLN A 44 -18.99 6.43 8.37
N ASP A 45 -18.65 6.88 9.58
CA ASP A 45 -19.46 7.83 10.35
C ASP A 45 -19.63 9.16 9.59
N ILE A 46 -18.52 9.79 9.18
CA ILE A 46 -18.57 11.09 8.49
C ILE A 46 -19.31 10.99 7.15
N LYS A 47 -19.03 9.96 6.37
CA LYS A 47 -19.68 9.71 5.08
C LYS A 47 -21.20 9.58 5.23
N THR A 48 -21.65 8.79 6.20
CA THR A 48 -23.08 8.48 6.36
C THR A 48 -23.85 9.64 7.02
N ASN A 49 -23.30 10.19 8.10
CA ASN A 49 -24.03 11.10 8.98
C ASN A 49 -23.85 12.58 8.62
N TYR A 50 -22.82 12.92 7.85
CA TYR A 50 -22.48 14.29 7.51
C TYR A 50 -22.44 14.54 6.00
N ILE A 51 -21.78 13.66 5.22
CA ILE A 51 -21.61 13.93 3.78
C ILE A 51 -22.88 13.55 2.99
N PHE A 52 -23.25 12.26 2.96
CA PHE A 52 -24.36 11.79 2.11
C PHE A 52 -25.73 12.23 2.60
N LYS A 53 -25.85 12.61 3.88
CA LYS A 53 -27.10 13.13 4.42
C LYS A 53 -27.49 14.46 3.79
N GLU A 54 -26.53 15.37 3.62
CA GLU A 54 -26.75 16.72 3.10
C GLU A 54 -25.50 17.22 2.33
N PRO A 55 -25.21 16.64 1.15
CA PRO A 55 -23.95 16.88 0.42
C PRO A 55 -23.76 18.33 -0.05
N MET A 56 -24.84 19.10 -0.22
CA MET A 56 -24.80 20.52 -0.56
C MET A 56 -24.27 21.42 0.58
N LYS A 57 -24.21 20.95 1.83
CA LYS A 57 -23.88 21.84 2.96
C LYS A 57 -22.38 22.11 3.07
N ALA A 58 -22.03 23.28 3.60
CA ALA A 58 -20.64 23.68 3.82
C ALA A 58 -19.84 22.70 4.71
N TYR A 59 -20.49 22.01 5.64
CA TYR A 59 -19.81 21.01 6.46
C TYR A 59 -19.47 19.72 5.69
N ALA A 60 -20.23 19.37 4.63
CA ALA A 60 -19.87 18.26 3.75
C ALA A 60 -18.60 18.60 2.96
N TYR A 61 -18.51 19.82 2.43
CA TYR A 61 -17.27 20.34 1.82
C TYR A 61 -16.10 20.31 2.82
N TYR A 62 -16.31 20.83 4.04
CA TYR A 62 -15.28 20.82 5.09
C TYR A 62 -14.77 19.40 5.41
N ALA A 63 -15.68 18.43 5.52
CA ALA A 63 -15.35 17.04 5.83
C ALA A 63 -14.40 16.40 4.80
N LEU A 64 -14.55 16.72 3.51
CA LEU A 64 -13.71 16.18 2.43
C LEU A 64 -12.23 16.50 2.59
N PHE A 65 -11.91 17.64 3.20
CA PHE A 65 -10.53 18.14 3.33
C PHE A 65 -9.96 17.97 4.74
N GLN A 66 -10.62 17.19 5.60
CA GLN A 66 -10.05 16.85 6.90
C GLN A 66 -8.81 15.95 6.73
N THR A 67 -7.78 16.25 7.51
CA THR A 67 -6.51 15.53 7.49
C THR A 67 -6.20 14.90 8.84
N VAL A 68 -5.25 13.98 8.85
CA VAL A 68 -4.72 13.36 10.05
C VAL A 68 -3.20 13.25 9.91
N GLN A 69 -2.49 13.51 10.99
CA GLN A 69 -1.04 13.36 11.07
C GLN A 69 -0.72 11.90 11.39
N LEU A 70 -0.06 11.23 10.45
CA LEU A 70 0.47 9.86 10.60
C LEU A 70 2.00 9.95 10.57
N GLY A 71 2.63 9.83 11.74
CA GLY A 71 4.06 10.14 11.88
C GLY A 71 4.36 11.57 11.43
N ASN A 72 5.24 11.75 10.45
CA ASN A 72 5.62 13.06 9.90
C ASN A 72 4.80 13.47 8.67
N VAL A 73 3.79 12.70 8.28
CA VAL A 73 2.99 12.96 7.07
C VAL A 73 1.59 13.41 7.45
N ASN A 74 1.19 14.58 6.93
CA ASN A 74 -0.20 15.03 7.00
C ASN A 74 -0.98 14.41 5.84
N THR A 75 -1.93 13.53 6.15
CA THR A 75 -2.64 12.72 5.17
C THR A 75 -4.11 13.12 5.12
N LEU A 76 -4.68 13.28 3.92
CA LEU A 76 -6.12 13.45 3.75
C LEU A 76 -6.85 12.21 4.25
N ILE A 77 -7.89 12.39 5.06
CA ILE A 77 -8.75 11.29 5.48
C ILE A 77 -9.46 10.75 4.24
N PHE A 78 -10.24 11.57 3.53
CA PHE A 78 -10.77 11.21 2.21
C PHE A 78 -9.77 11.58 1.12
N ASN A 79 -9.12 10.59 0.51
CA ASN A 79 -8.08 10.80 -0.49
C ASN A 79 -8.54 10.35 -1.89
N PRO A 80 -8.94 11.28 -2.76
CA PRO A 80 -9.45 10.94 -4.08
C PRO A 80 -8.36 10.55 -5.08
N ARG A 81 -7.06 10.65 -4.75
CA ARG A 81 -5.97 10.31 -5.69
C ARG A 81 -5.67 8.82 -5.78
N ASN A 82 -6.03 8.05 -4.76
CA ASN A 82 -5.66 6.64 -4.70
C ASN A 82 -6.74 5.74 -4.08
N ASN A 83 -7.91 6.28 -3.75
CA ASN A 83 -9.03 5.50 -3.24
C ASN A 83 -10.32 5.76 -4.04
N LYS A 84 -10.81 4.73 -4.72
CA LYS A 84 -12.00 4.78 -5.58
C LYS A 84 -13.27 5.16 -4.82
N ASP A 85 -13.42 4.74 -3.56
CA ASP A 85 -14.60 5.10 -2.78
C ASP A 85 -14.55 6.55 -2.31
N ASP A 86 -13.37 7.07 -1.96
CA ASP A 86 -13.20 8.49 -1.63
C ASP A 86 -13.49 9.37 -2.85
N VAL A 87 -13.11 8.96 -4.06
CA VAL A 87 -13.50 9.65 -5.32
C VAL A 87 -15.01 9.78 -5.45
N LYS A 88 -15.78 8.72 -5.13
CA LYS A 88 -17.25 8.78 -5.16
C LYS A 88 -17.82 9.76 -4.13
N VAL A 89 -17.19 9.86 -2.95
CA VAL A 89 -17.60 10.81 -1.92
C VAL A 89 -17.41 12.26 -2.42
N PHE A 90 -16.25 12.56 -3.03
CA PHE A 90 -16.01 13.86 -3.68
C PHE A 90 -17.02 14.14 -4.80
N ALA A 91 -17.27 13.16 -5.68
CA ALA A 91 -18.21 13.29 -6.79
C ALA A 91 -19.65 13.58 -6.32
N ALA A 92 -20.10 12.95 -5.23
CA ALA A 92 -21.42 13.18 -4.66
C ALA A 92 -21.59 14.63 -4.17
N VAL A 93 -20.58 15.16 -3.47
CA VAL A 93 -20.58 16.56 -3.02
C VAL A 93 -20.49 17.50 -4.21
N ALA A 94 -19.62 17.24 -5.18
CA ALA A 94 -19.50 18.05 -6.40
C ALA A 94 -20.84 18.15 -7.14
N THR A 95 -21.48 17.02 -7.42
CA THR A 95 -22.77 16.95 -8.12
C THR A 95 -23.86 17.73 -7.37
N SER A 96 -23.91 17.58 -6.05
CA SER A 96 -24.86 18.33 -5.23
C SER A 96 -24.57 19.83 -5.27
N TRP A 97 -23.31 20.24 -5.19
CA TRP A 97 -22.93 21.65 -5.27
C TRP A 97 -23.20 22.27 -6.63
N ASP A 98 -22.97 21.55 -7.73
CA ASP A 98 -23.31 22.02 -9.08
C ASP A 98 -24.82 22.26 -9.22
N THR A 99 -25.64 21.47 -8.51
CA THR A 99 -27.11 21.60 -8.51
C THR A 99 -27.59 22.78 -7.66
N TYR A 100 -27.10 22.91 -6.42
CA TYR A 100 -27.60 23.90 -5.46
C TYR A 100 -26.86 25.25 -5.51
N TYR A 101 -25.64 25.29 -6.05
CA TYR A 101 -24.78 26.46 -6.16
C TYR A 101 -24.13 26.53 -7.56
N PRO A 102 -24.93 26.63 -8.63
CA PRO A 102 -24.42 26.58 -9.99
C PRO A 102 -23.37 27.67 -10.24
N GLY A 103 -22.24 27.27 -10.85
CA GLY A 103 -21.15 28.19 -11.18
C GLY A 103 -20.19 28.52 -10.04
N ALA A 104 -20.46 28.08 -8.80
CA ALA A 104 -19.58 28.32 -7.66
C ALA A 104 -18.21 27.66 -7.87
N GLU A 105 -17.15 28.42 -7.59
CA GLU A 105 -15.76 27.98 -7.75
C GLU A 105 -15.44 26.71 -6.94
N ARG A 106 -16.03 26.59 -5.73
CA ARG A 106 -15.89 25.41 -4.88
C ARG A 106 -16.48 24.15 -5.49
N GLY A 107 -17.64 24.24 -6.16
CA GLY A 107 -18.27 23.12 -6.86
C GLY A 107 -17.40 22.65 -8.02
N LYS A 108 -16.92 23.60 -8.84
CA LYS A 108 -15.98 23.35 -9.94
C LYS A 108 -14.69 22.68 -9.46
N ASN A 109 -14.11 23.14 -8.36
CA ASN A 109 -12.91 22.53 -7.78
C ASN A 109 -13.15 21.07 -7.36
N LEU A 110 -14.26 20.79 -6.66
CA LEU A 110 -14.61 19.42 -6.28
C LEU A 110 -14.84 18.52 -7.49
N HIS A 111 -15.49 19.05 -8.53
CA HIS A 111 -15.72 18.36 -9.79
C HIS A 111 -14.40 17.96 -10.46
N ASN A 112 -13.45 18.90 -10.55
CA ASN A 112 -12.13 18.63 -11.11
C ASN A 112 -11.35 17.59 -10.30
N ILE A 113 -11.37 17.69 -8.96
CA ILE A 113 -10.74 16.71 -8.08
C ILE A 113 -11.31 15.30 -8.30
N ALA A 114 -12.65 15.19 -8.44
CA ALA A 114 -13.29 13.91 -8.71
C ALA A 114 -12.91 13.35 -10.10
N ILE A 115 -12.87 14.19 -11.15
CA ILE A 115 -12.43 13.78 -12.49
C ILE A 115 -10.99 13.30 -12.48
N GLU A 116 -10.07 14.07 -11.88
CA GLU A 116 -8.66 13.71 -11.77
C GLU A 116 -8.49 12.41 -11.00
N GLY A 117 -9.16 12.27 -9.85
CA GLY A 117 -9.15 11.04 -9.07
C GLY A 117 -9.66 9.82 -9.84
N MET A 118 -10.74 9.97 -10.63
CA MET A 118 -11.21 8.90 -11.50
C MET A 118 -10.18 8.51 -12.58
N LYS A 119 -9.45 9.49 -13.14
CA LYS A 119 -8.37 9.22 -14.09
C LYS A 119 -7.22 8.47 -13.43
N ASP A 120 -6.78 8.89 -12.25
CA ASP A 120 -5.70 8.25 -11.49
C ASP A 120 -6.07 6.80 -11.14
N ILE A 121 -7.29 6.57 -10.63
CA ILE A 121 -7.79 5.22 -10.35
C ILE A 121 -7.85 4.39 -11.62
N ARG A 122 -8.30 4.94 -12.74
CA ARG A 122 -8.35 4.21 -14.02
C ARG A 122 -6.95 3.86 -14.52
N ILE A 123 -5.96 4.73 -14.33
CA ILE A 123 -4.57 4.46 -14.66
C ILE A 123 -4.05 3.30 -13.80
N ILE A 124 -4.29 3.34 -12.48
CA ILE A 124 -3.90 2.27 -11.56
C ILE A 124 -4.60 0.96 -11.92
N GLU A 125 -5.91 0.97 -12.14
CA GLU A 125 -6.69 -0.21 -12.53
C GLU A 125 -6.21 -0.77 -13.88
N ASN A 126 -5.93 0.08 -14.87
CA ASN A 126 -5.40 -0.35 -16.15
C ASN A 126 -3.98 -0.93 -16.01
N GLN A 127 -3.12 -0.33 -15.19
CA GLN A 127 -1.80 -0.87 -14.90
C GLN A 127 -1.90 -2.24 -14.22
N MET A 128 -2.79 -2.39 -13.25
CA MET A 128 -3.04 -3.68 -12.58
C MET A 128 -3.66 -4.71 -13.55
N ALA A 129 -4.57 -4.30 -14.42
CA ALA A 129 -5.16 -5.16 -15.45
C ALA A 129 -4.16 -5.53 -16.56
N GLN A 130 -3.24 -4.63 -16.92
CA GLN A 130 -2.12 -4.92 -17.82
C GLN A 130 -1.07 -5.81 -17.14
N GLN A 131 -0.92 -5.73 -15.82
CA GLN A 131 -0.09 -6.61 -15.01
C GLN A 131 -0.75 -7.97 -14.73
N GLN A 132 -2.08 -8.09 -14.88
CA GLN A 132 -2.78 -9.37 -15.05
C GLN A 132 -2.50 -9.93 -16.44
N ILE A 133 -1.24 -10.27 -16.70
CA ILE A 133 -0.90 -11.09 -17.87
C ILE A 133 -1.51 -12.47 -17.61
N GLU A 134 -2.47 -12.90 -18.44
CA GLU A 134 -2.91 -14.29 -18.44
C GLU A 134 -1.65 -15.18 -18.49
N ALA A 135 -1.44 -16.03 -17.48
CA ALA A 135 -0.24 -16.86 -17.39
C ALA A 135 0.00 -17.67 -18.69
N SER A 136 -1.06 -17.99 -19.43
CA SER A 136 -1.04 -18.64 -20.75
C SER A 136 -0.44 -17.80 -21.89
N LYS A 137 -0.44 -16.46 -21.79
CA LYS A 137 0.11 -15.54 -22.80
C LYS A 137 1.55 -15.07 -22.51
N VAL A 138 2.10 -15.40 -21.34
CA VAL A 138 3.53 -15.15 -21.04
C VAL A 138 4.38 -16.17 -21.82
N SER A 139 5.07 -15.73 -22.86
CA SER A 139 6.18 -16.49 -23.44
C SER A 139 7.44 -16.21 -22.61
N VAL A 140 8.10 -17.24 -22.10
CA VAL A 140 9.35 -17.12 -21.30
C VAL A 140 10.55 -16.91 -22.24
N ASN A 141 10.43 -16.04 -23.24
CA ASN A 141 11.54 -15.74 -24.15
C ASN A 141 12.40 -14.64 -23.52
N GLY A 142 13.64 -14.99 -23.16
CA GLY A 142 14.61 -14.04 -22.61
C GLY A 142 14.54 -13.82 -21.09
N CYS A 143 13.78 -14.63 -20.35
CA CYS A 143 13.88 -14.63 -18.88
C CYS A 143 15.21 -15.27 -18.49
N ILE A 144 15.96 -14.59 -17.62
CA ILE A 144 17.14 -15.14 -16.99
C ILE A 144 16.70 -16.33 -16.12
N GLU A 145 17.16 -17.53 -16.47
CA GLU A 145 16.80 -18.74 -15.73
C GLU A 145 17.75 -18.90 -14.53
N LEU A 146 17.24 -18.60 -13.34
CA LEU A 146 17.91 -18.88 -12.06
C LEU A 146 17.19 -20.02 -11.35
N ALA A 147 17.92 -21.12 -11.14
CA ALA A 147 17.46 -22.30 -10.42
C ALA A 147 18.36 -22.54 -9.23
N LEU A 148 17.95 -22.06 -8.06
CA LEU A 148 18.72 -22.13 -6.82
C LEU A 148 17.90 -22.79 -5.70
N GLN A 149 18.59 -23.35 -4.71
CA GLN A 149 17.96 -24.07 -3.61
C GLN A 149 17.47 -23.11 -2.52
N ASP A 150 16.24 -23.31 -2.05
CA ASP A 150 15.66 -22.54 -0.96
C ASP A 150 16.08 -23.05 0.44
N ASN A 151 15.60 -22.38 1.49
CA ASN A 151 15.86 -22.77 2.88
C ASN A 151 15.18 -24.09 3.31
N LYS A 152 14.32 -24.68 2.48
CA LYS A 152 13.67 -25.99 2.69
C LYS A 152 14.29 -27.09 1.83
N GLY A 153 15.36 -26.78 1.08
CA GLY A 153 16.03 -27.72 0.20
C GLY A 153 15.35 -27.91 -1.17
N GLN A 154 14.32 -27.12 -1.49
CA GLN A 154 13.64 -27.20 -2.79
C GLN A 154 14.32 -26.28 -3.79
N VAL A 155 14.54 -26.77 -5.02
CA VAL A 155 15.00 -25.91 -6.12
C VAL A 155 13.84 -25.02 -6.56
N ARG A 156 14.06 -23.71 -6.57
CA ARG A 156 13.08 -22.70 -6.99
C ARG A 156 13.59 -22.05 -8.26
N ARG A 157 12.77 -22.01 -9.31
CA ARG A 157 13.13 -21.40 -10.58
C ARG A 157 12.39 -20.09 -10.81
N LEU A 158 13.02 -19.12 -11.46
CA LEU A 158 12.32 -17.92 -11.91
C LEU A 158 11.20 -18.25 -12.91
N SER A 159 11.41 -19.25 -13.77
CA SER A 159 10.38 -19.76 -14.68
C SER A 159 9.14 -20.33 -13.97
N ASP A 160 9.27 -20.84 -12.74
CA ASP A 160 8.14 -21.33 -11.94
C ASP A 160 7.19 -20.20 -11.49
N LEU A 161 7.66 -18.95 -11.54
CA LEU A 161 6.91 -17.75 -11.14
C LEU A 161 6.15 -17.09 -12.30
N LYS A 162 6.02 -17.80 -13.42
CA LYS A 162 5.28 -17.34 -14.60
C LYS A 162 3.88 -16.84 -14.25
N GLY A 163 3.56 -15.64 -14.74
CA GLY A 163 2.28 -14.97 -14.47
C GLY A 163 2.25 -14.13 -13.19
N LYS A 164 3.36 -14.08 -12.44
CA LYS A 164 3.56 -13.15 -11.32
C LYS A 164 4.46 -11.98 -11.74
N VAL A 165 4.33 -10.86 -11.04
CA VAL A 165 5.36 -9.80 -11.07
C VAL A 165 6.45 -10.23 -10.09
N VAL A 166 7.67 -10.44 -10.58
CA VAL A 166 8.78 -10.93 -9.74
C VAL A 166 9.76 -9.80 -9.44
N LEU A 167 9.97 -9.53 -8.15
CA LEU A 167 11.11 -8.73 -7.70
C LEU A 167 12.28 -9.68 -7.42
N LEU A 168 13.28 -9.66 -8.31
CA LEU A 168 14.55 -10.34 -8.09
C LEU A 168 15.42 -9.49 -7.17
N ASP A 169 15.84 -10.07 -6.05
CA ASP A 169 16.56 -9.37 -5.00
C ASP A 169 17.86 -10.08 -4.62
N PHE A 170 18.99 -9.38 -4.64
CA PHE A 170 20.27 -9.92 -4.17
C PHE A 170 20.59 -9.34 -2.80
N HIS A 171 20.75 -10.22 -1.80
CA HIS A 171 20.79 -9.80 -0.41
C HIS A 171 21.94 -10.47 0.36
N LEU A 172 22.59 -9.67 1.20
CA LEU A 172 23.60 -10.12 2.16
C LEU A 172 23.03 -9.95 3.57
N PHE A 173 22.61 -11.05 4.18
CA PHE A 173 22.00 -11.05 5.51
C PHE A 173 22.94 -10.58 6.61
N ALA A 174 24.25 -10.85 6.47
CA ALA A 174 25.27 -10.43 7.42
C ALA A 174 25.51 -8.90 7.44
N SER A 175 24.94 -8.15 6.49
CA SER A 175 25.10 -6.69 6.44
C SER A 175 24.32 -5.98 7.56
N LYS A 176 24.87 -4.86 8.06
CA LYS A 176 24.23 -4.04 9.11
C LYS A 176 22.88 -3.45 8.67
N GLU A 177 22.66 -3.27 7.37
CA GLU A 177 21.42 -2.72 6.82
C GLU A 177 20.38 -3.80 6.47
N SER A 178 20.76 -5.08 6.60
CA SER A 178 19.94 -6.24 6.23
C SER A 178 18.53 -6.16 6.82
N THR A 179 18.43 -5.94 8.14
CA THR A 179 17.14 -5.88 8.85
C THR A 179 16.22 -4.80 8.29
N LYS A 180 16.76 -3.59 8.05
CA LYS A 180 15.99 -2.46 7.50
C LYS A 180 15.46 -2.80 6.11
N ARG A 181 16.30 -3.40 5.28
CA ARG A 181 15.94 -3.79 3.90
C ARG A 181 14.88 -4.89 3.87
N ILE A 182 15.00 -5.90 4.75
CA ILE A 182 13.98 -6.93 4.91
C ILE A 182 12.64 -6.34 5.37
N MET A 183 12.64 -5.36 6.27
CA MET A 183 11.41 -4.66 6.68
C MET A 183 10.75 -3.92 5.51
N MET A 184 11.54 -3.20 4.70
CA MET A 184 11.03 -2.52 3.50
C MET A 184 10.43 -3.50 2.48
N LEU A 185 11.10 -4.62 2.24
CA LEU A 185 10.59 -5.68 1.35
C LEU A 185 9.29 -6.30 1.90
N ARG A 186 9.16 -6.38 3.23
CA ARG A 186 7.96 -6.90 3.88
C ARG A 186 6.76 -5.98 3.72
N GLU A 187 6.95 -4.67 3.87
CA GLU A 187 5.91 -3.68 3.57
C GLU A 187 5.45 -3.78 2.11
N LEU A 188 6.41 -3.89 1.18
CA LEU A 188 6.12 -4.04 -0.25
C LEU A 188 5.34 -5.33 -0.54
N TYR A 189 5.81 -6.45 0.02
CA TYR A 189 5.19 -7.76 -0.16
C TYR A 189 3.77 -7.79 0.40
N ASN A 190 3.57 -7.30 1.62
CA ASN A 190 2.25 -7.25 2.23
C ASN A 190 1.25 -6.43 1.40
N LYS A 191 1.72 -5.35 0.76
CA LYS A 191 0.87 -4.48 -0.06
C LYS A 191 0.46 -5.09 -1.40
N TYR A 192 1.37 -5.81 -2.07
CA TYR A 192 1.17 -6.21 -3.47
C TYR A 192 1.16 -7.72 -3.71
N HIS A 193 1.45 -8.56 -2.71
CA HIS A 193 1.48 -10.02 -2.89
C HIS A 193 0.12 -10.56 -3.37
N ALA A 194 -0.98 -10.09 -2.78
CA ALA A 194 -2.34 -10.45 -3.21
C ALA A 194 -2.67 -9.97 -4.63
N ALA A 195 -1.95 -8.97 -5.14
CA ALA A 195 -2.07 -8.47 -6.52
C ALA A 195 -1.12 -9.18 -7.50
N GLY A 196 -0.39 -10.21 -7.06
CA GLY A 196 0.48 -11.03 -7.92
C GLY A 196 1.97 -10.73 -7.82
N LEU A 197 2.43 -9.95 -6.82
CA LEU A 197 3.85 -9.79 -6.54
C LEU A 197 4.44 -11.05 -5.86
N GLU A 198 5.60 -11.47 -6.33
CA GLU A 198 6.47 -12.43 -5.66
C GLU A 198 7.87 -11.85 -5.51
N ILE A 199 8.52 -12.10 -4.37
CA ILE A 199 9.94 -11.72 -4.18
C ILE A 199 10.78 -12.99 -4.28
N TYR A 200 11.75 -12.98 -5.18
CA TYR A 200 12.76 -14.04 -5.31
C TYR A 200 14.09 -13.47 -4.81
N GLN A 201 14.41 -13.77 -3.55
CA GLN A 201 15.59 -13.24 -2.87
C GLN A 201 16.73 -14.25 -2.91
N VAL A 202 17.83 -13.87 -3.56
CA VAL A 202 19.09 -14.61 -3.64
C VAL A 202 20.02 -14.13 -2.53
N SER A 203 20.28 -15.01 -1.57
CA SER A 203 21.30 -14.82 -0.55
C SER A 203 22.67 -15.17 -1.10
N VAL A 204 23.63 -14.28 -0.88
CA VAL A 204 25.05 -14.46 -1.21
C VAL A 204 25.92 -14.58 0.04
N ASP A 205 25.28 -14.94 1.17
CA ASP A 205 25.95 -15.10 2.46
C ASP A 205 26.84 -16.37 2.47
N PRO A 206 28.08 -16.26 2.97
CA PRO A 206 28.99 -17.40 3.03
C PRO A 206 28.57 -18.45 4.08
N ASP A 207 27.86 -18.04 5.13
CA ASP A 207 27.43 -18.91 6.23
C ASP A 207 25.98 -19.42 6.07
N GLU A 208 25.84 -20.74 5.88
CA GLU A 208 24.55 -21.40 5.70
C GLU A 208 23.67 -21.42 6.96
N HIS A 209 24.28 -21.57 8.14
CA HIS A 209 23.55 -21.72 9.39
C HIS A 209 22.91 -20.39 9.80
N PHE A 210 23.68 -19.30 9.65
CA PHE A 210 23.17 -17.95 9.82
C PHE A 210 21.99 -17.66 8.88
N ARG A 211 22.16 -17.97 7.58
CA ARG A 211 21.10 -17.78 6.57
C ARG A 211 19.82 -18.54 6.88
N LYS A 212 19.90 -19.83 7.25
CA LYS A 212 18.71 -20.64 7.57
C LYS A 212 17.91 -20.01 8.70
N THR A 213 18.60 -19.47 9.70
CA THR A 213 17.97 -18.76 10.82
C THR A 213 17.33 -17.44 10.36
N SER A 214 18.06 -16.61 9.61
CA SER A 214 17.57 -15.31 9.13
C SER A 214 16.40 -15.41 8.15
N THR A 215 16.31 -16.51 7.40
CA THR A 215 15.28 -16.71 6.37
C THR A 215 14.04 -17.46 6.87
N ALA A 216 14.09 -18.09 8.05
CA ALA A 216 13.00 -18.93 8.56
C ALA A 216 11.66 -18.19 8.70
N ALA A 217 11.71 -16.89 9.00
CA ALA A 217 10.53 -16.05 9.20
C ALA A 217 10.16 -15.18 7.98
N ILE A 218 10.82 -15.38 6.84
CA ILE A 218 10.57 -14.60 5.62
C ILE A 218 9.48 -15.31 4.79
N PRO A 219 8.42 -14.59 4.36
CA PRO A 219 7.25 -15.21 3.74
C PRO A 219 7.38 -15.42 2.23
N TRP A 220 8.41 -14.85 1.60
CA TRP A 220 8.71 -15.00 0.16
C TRP A 220 9.84 -16.01 -0.09
N ILE A 221 10.22 -16.20 -1.36
CA ILE A 221 11.20 -17.19 -1.76
C ILE A 221 12.61 -16.68 -1.43
N CYS A 222 13.33 -17.42 -0.58
CA CYS A 222 14.72 -17.16 -0.25
C CYS A 222 15.61 -18.33 -0.69
N VAL A 223 16.43 -18.10 -1.71
CA VAL A 223 17.40 -19.07 -2.24
C VAL A 223 18.82 -18.67 -1.90
N ARG A 224 19.77 -19.59 -2.10
CA ARG A 224 21.21 -19.33 -1.87
C ARG A 224 22.00 -19.57 -3.14
N ASP A 225 22.92 -18.67 -3.44
CA ASP A 225 24.05 -18.95 -4.33
C ASP A 225 25.23 -19.46 -3.49
N GLU A 226 25.63 -20.72 -3.71
CA GLU A 226 26.69 -21.38 -2.92
C GLU A 226 28.07 -20.75 -3.14
N ASP A 227 28.27 -20.13 -4.30
CA ASP A 227 29.50 -19.43 -4.67
C ASP A 227 29.51 -17.97 -4.12
N GLY A 228 28.46 -17.57 -3.40
CA GLY A 228 28.37 -16.28 -2.71
C GLY A 228 28.52 -15.09 -3.66
N ILE A 229 29.38 -14.12 -3.29
CA ILE A 229 29.61 -12.90 -4.08
C ILE A 229 30.30 -13.20 -5.43
N GLN A 230 30.91 -14.39 -5.58
CA GLN A 230 31.51 -14.84 -6.84
C GLN A 230 30.54 -15.69 -7.68
N GLY A 231 29.31 -15.85 -7.20
CA GLY A 231 28.33 -16.74 -7.81
C GLY A 231 27.80 -16.24 -9.13
N LYS A 232 27.44 -17.20 -9.98
CA LYS A 232 26.95 -16.96 -11.34
C LYS A 232 25.64 -16.17 -11.36
N SER A 233 24.91 -16.16 -10.24
CA SER A 233 23.69 -15.36 -10.13
C SER A 233 23.95 -13.85 -10.12
N LEU A 234 25.17 -13.39 -9.82
CA LEU A 234 25.53 -11.96 -9.84
C LEU A 234 26.11 -11.48 -11.18
N ALA A 235 26.38 -12.40 -12.11
CA ALA A 235 26.97 -12.10 -13.43
C ALA A 235 25.93 -11.99 -14.56
N LEU A 236 24.66 -11.87 -14.18
CA LEU A 236 23.49 -11.81 -15.07
C LEU A 236 23.35 -10.50 -15.84
#